data_AF-A0A2U3N538-F1
#
_entry.id   AF-A0A2U3N538-F1
#
_cell.length_a   1.000
_cell.length_b   1.000
_cell.length_c   1.000
_cell.angle_alpha   90.00
_cell.angle_beta   90.00
_cell.angle_gamma   90.00
#
_symmetry.space_group_name_H-M   'P 1'
#
loop_
_entity.id
_entity.type
_entity.pdbx_description
1 polymer ?
#
loop_
_entity_poly.entity_id
_entity_poly.type
_entity_poly.pdbx_seq_one_letter_code
_entity_poly.pdbx_strand_id
1 'polypeptide(L)'
;MTEPTENYRMTPEQLQLAGSLLYGNQWQTDLARALEIDSRRIRDWLSGRRPIPVGIWNEVISLLEQNSVDTLSYAQRLKEQFETIKESIPENKTT
;
A
#
# COMPACT_ATOMS: atom_id res chain seq x y z
N MET A 1 37.84 -1.52 -1.82
CA MET A 1 37.16 -2.67 -1.20
C MET A 1 35.94 -2.14 -0.48
N THR A 2 34.81 -2.01 -1.16
CA THR A 2 33.53 -1.64 -0.57
C THR A 2 32.64 -2.84 -0.75
N GLU A 3 32.13 -3.48 0.31
CA GLU A 3 30.76 -4.03 0.38
C GLU A 3 30.37 -4.29 1.84
N PRO A 4 29.58 -3.40 2.45
CA PRO A 4 28.60 -3.78 3.46
C PRO A 4 27.21 -3.40 2.94
N THR A 5 26.71 -4.04 1.86
CA THR A 5 25.36 -3.78 1.34
C THR A 5 24.44 -5.00 1.33
N GLU A 6 24.87 -6.10 1.95
CA GLU A 6 24.06 -7.33 2.01
C GLU A 6 22.91 -7.25 3.03
N ASN A 7 23.00 -6.39 4.06
CA ASN A 7 22.00 -6.30 5.15
C ASN A 7 20.98 -5.17 5.02
N TYR A 8 20.97 -4.41 3.92
CA TYR A 8 20.01 -3.33 3.68
C TYR A 8 19.17 -3.63 2.44
N ARG A 9 18.76 -4.89 2.24
CA ARG A 9 17.91 -5.32 1.12
C ARG A 9 16.52 -5.72 1.60
N MET A 10 15.49 -5.18 0.96
CA MET A 10 14.10 -5.44 1.27
C MET A 10 13.85 -6.88 0.97
N THR A 11 13.20 -7.55 1.90
CA THR A 11 12.98 -8.98 1.77
C THR A 11 11.73 -9.23 0.91
N PRO A 12 11.64 -10.41 0.26
CA PRO A 12 10.42 -10.88 -0.39
C PRO A 12 9.16 -10.73 0.47
N GLU A 13 9.27 -11.02 1.77
CA GLU A 13 8.17 -10.96 2.72
C GLU A 13 7.71 -9.52 2.95
N GLN A 14 8.66 -8.59 3.06
CA GLN A 14 8.34 -7.16 3.16
C GLN A 14 7.64 -6.65 1.89
N LEU A 15 8.06 -7.10 0.71
CA LEU A 15 7.38 -6.78 -0.55
C LEU A 15 5.97 -7.33 -0.62
N GLN A 16 5.80 -8.58 -0.20
CA GLN A 16 4.50 -9.24 -0.17
C GLN A 16 3.54 -8.51 0.77
N LEU A 17 3.99 -8.15 1.97
CA LEU A 17 3.18 -7.43 2.93
C LEU A 17 2.77 -6.05 2.39
N ALA A 18 3.73 -5.27 1.88
CA ALA A 18 3.47 -3.95 1.29
C ALA A 18 2.46 -4.04 0.14
N GLY A 19 2.66 -4.96 -0.79
CA GLY A 19 1.74 -5.16 -1.90
C GLY A 19 0.34 -5.56 -1.42
N SER A 20 0.25 -6.48 -0.46
CA SER A 20 -1.05 -6.95 0.08
C SER A 20 -1.80 -5.82 0.79
N LEU A 21 -1.10 -4.91 1.47
CA LEU A 21 -1.70 -3.73 2.09
C LEU A 21 -2.26 -2.75 1.04
N LEU A 22 -1.54 -2.55 -0.07
CA LEU A 22 -1.93 -1.60 -1.12
C LEU A 22 -3.08 -2.11 -2.00
N TYR A 23 -3.04 -3.40 -2.38
CA TYR A 23 -3.85 -3.94 -3.48
C TYR A 23 -4.60 -5.23 -3.12
N GLY A 24 -4.38 -5.78 -1.93
CA GLY A 24 -5.06 -6.99 -1.46
C GLY A 24 -4.68 -8.24 -2.26
N ASN A 25 -5.68 -9.02 -2.68
CA ASN A 25 -5.47 -10.39 -3.18
C ASN A 25 -4.75 -10.47 -4.53
N GLN A 26 -4.82 -9.43 -5.36
CA GLN A 26 -4.19 -9.38 -6.69
C GLN A 26 -2.93 -8.51 -6.73
N TRP A 27 -2.30 -8.31 -5.57
CA TRP A 27 -1.25 -7.32 -5.40
C TRP A 27 -0.05 -7.44 -6.34
N GLN A 28 0.33 -8.64 -6.78
CA GLN A 28 1.48 -8.78 -7.68
C GLN A 28 1.23 -8.11 -9.03
N THR A 29 0.02 -8.22 -9.58
CA THR A 29 -0.32 -7.63 -10.87
C THR A 29 -0.47 -6.13 -10.75
N ASP A 30 -1.13 -5.67 -9.69
CA ASP A 30 -1.42 -4.25 -9.50
C ASP A 30 -0.18 -3.45 -9.05
N LEU A 31 0.67 -4.04 -8.20
CA LEU A 31 1.97 -3.47 -7.86
C LEU A 31 2.89 -3.41 -9.09
N ALA A 32 2.88 -4.43 -9.96
CA ALA A 32 3.66 -4.39 -11.19
C ALA A 32 3.23 -3.24 -12.12
N ARG A 33 1.91 -3.00 -12.21
CA ARG A 33 1.36 -1.87 -12.97
C ARG A 33 1.76 -0.53 -12.35
N ALA A 34 1.64 -0.40 -11.03
CA ALA A 34 1.99 0.84 -10.33
C ALA A 34 3.48 1.19 -10.42
N LEU A 35 4.34 0.17 -10.41
CA LEU A 35 5.79 0.32 -10.57
C LEU A 35 6.25 0.33 -12.04
N GLU A 36 5.33 0.23 -13.00
CA GLU A 36 5.60 0.15 -14.45
C GLU A 36 6.62 -0.94 -14.84
N ILE A 37 6.54 -2.10 -14.19
CA ILE A 37 7.41 -3.25 -14.43
C ILE A 37 6.63 -4.50 -14.85
N ASP A 38 7.34 -5.48 -15.40
CA ASP A 38 6.79 -6.80 -15.66
C ASP A 38 6.52 -7.56 -14.35
N SER A 39 5.33 -8.14 -14.18
CA SER A 39 4.94 -8.93 -13.00
C SER A 39 5.84 -10.16 -12.77
N ARG A 40 6.55 -10.64 -13.81
CA ARG A 40 7.60 -11.65 -13.69
C ARG A 40 8.75 -11.18 -12.82
N ARG A 41 9.10 -9.88 -12.83
CA ARG A 41 10.16 -9.34 -11.96
C ARG A 41 9.79 -9.46 -10.50
N ILE A 42 8.54 -9.16 -10.15
CA ILE A 42 8.03 -9.34 -8.79
C ILE A 42 8.15 -10.80 -8.38
N ARG A 43 7.78 -11.75 -9.25
CA ARG A 43 7.94 -13.19 -8.97
C ARG A 43 9.41 -13.59 -8.79
N ASP A 44 10.31 -13.03 -9.60
CA ASP A 44 11.76 -13.29 -9.47
C ASP A 44 12.30 -12.81 -8.13
N TRP A 45 11.88 -11.62 -7.69
CA TRP A 45 12.22 -11.10 -6.36
C TRP A 45 11.66 -11.98 -5.26
N LEU A 46 10.40 -12.39 -5.35
CA LEU A 46 9.76 -13.26 -4.36
C LEU A 46 10.44 -14.62 -4.24
N SER A 47 10.93 -15.16 -5.35
CA SER A 47 11.67 -16.43 -5.37
C SER A 47 13.12 -16.31 -4.89
N GLY A 48 13.60 -15.10 -4.58
CA GLY A 48 15.00 -14.84 -4.22
C GLY A 48 15.98 -14.98 -5.39
N ARG A 49 15.51 -15.22 -6.63
CA ARG A 49 16.37 -15.31 -7.83
C ARG A 49 17.12 -14.03 -8.11
N ARG A 50 16.53 -12.89 -7.75
CA ARG A 50 17.15 -11.56 -7.88
C ARG A 50 16.88 -10.73 -6.63
N PRO A 51 17.84 -9.92 -6.17
CA PRO A 51 17.58 -8.95 -5.13
C PRO A 51 16.62 -7.85 -5.61
N ILE A 52 15.83 -7.31 -4.68
CA ILE A 52 14.98 -6.15 -4.95
C ILE A 52 15.86 -4.89 -5.07
N PRO A 53 15.82 -4.17 -6.20
CA PRO A 53 16.61 -2.94 -6.39
C PRO A 53 16.19 -1.84 -5.41
N VAL A 54 17.14 -1.06 -4.90
CA VAL A 54 16.87 0.05 -3.95
C VAL A 54 15.85 1.05 -4.49
N GLY A 55 15.85 1.34 -5.80
CA GLY A 55 14.85 2.23 -6.40
C GLY A 55 13.41 1.77 -6.18
N ILE A 56 13.17 0.46 -6.23
CA ILE A 56 11.82 -0.11 -6.02
C ILE A 56 11.34 0.11 -4.59
N TRP A 57 12.23 0.21 -3.62
CA TRP A 57 11.82 0.45 -2.24
C TRP A 57 11.28 1.86 -2.08
N ASN A 58 11.96 2.84 -2.66
CA ASN A 58 11.52 4.22 -2.60
C ASN A 58 10.12 4.34 -3.21
N GLU A 59 9.89 3.70 -4.36
CA GLU A 59 8.58 3.65 -4.99
C GLU A 59 7.53 2.97 -4.10
N VAL A 60 7.85 1.81 -3.51
CA VAL A 60 6.91 1.10 -2.62
C VAL A 60 6.59 1.92 -1.37
N ILE A 61 7.57 2.60 -0.77
CA ILE A 61 7.38 3.49 0.37
C ILE A 61 6.46 4.65 -0.04
N SER A 62 6.73 5.31 -1.17
CA SER A 62 5.89 6.41 -1.66
C SER A 62 4.45 5.96 -1.94
N LEU A 63 4.25 4.76 -2.50
CA LEU A 63 2.91 4.19 -2.70
C LEU A 63 2.17 3.96 -1.38
N LEU A 64 2.86 3.45 -0.35
CA LEU A 64 2.29 3.22 0.98
C LEU A 64 1.92 4.52 1.68
N GLU A 65 2.80 5.52 1.62
CA GLU A 65 2.55 6.85 2.21
C GLU A 65 1.35 7.52 1.53
N GLN A 66 1.31 7.51 0.19
CA GLN A 66 0.19 8.08 -0.56
C GLN A 66 -1.13 7.37 -0.22
N ASN A 67 -1.14 6.03 -0.19
CA ASN A 67 -2.34 5.27 0.17
C ASN A 67 -2.80 5.57 1.60
N SER A 68 -1.88 5.75 2.55
CA SER A 68 -2.21 6.10 3.93
C SER A 68 -2.88 7.47 4.02
N VAL A 69 -2.33 8.48 3.33
CA VAL A 69 -2.91 9.83 3.26
C VAL A 69 -4.30 9.80 2.64
N ASP A 70 -4.45 9.15 1.48
CA ASP A 70 -5.73 9.07 0.76
C ASP A 70 -6.80 8.36 1.60
N THR A 71 -6.44 7.25 2.25
CA THR A 71 -7.33 6.48 3.12
C THR A 71 -7.79 7.31 4.31
N LEU A 72 -6.88 8.05 4.96
CA LEU A 72 -7.20 8.90 6.10
C LEU A 72 -8.11 10.06 5.69
N SER A 73 -7.78 10.76 4.61
CA SER A 73 -8.59 11.88 4.10
C SER A 73 -10.01 11.42 3.73
N TYR A 74 -10.15 10.25 3.10
CA TYR A 74 -11.46 9.71 2.77
C TYR A 74 -12.25 9.29 4.02
N ALA A 75 -11.61 8.66 5.00
CA ALA A 75 -12.24 8.30 6.27
C ALA A 75 -12.76 9.54 7.03
N GLN A 76 -11.98 10.63 7.04
CA GLN A 76 -12.39 11.91 7.63
C GLN A 76 -13.62 12.48 6.92
N ARG A 77 -13.60 12.52 5.59
CA ARG A 77 -14.74 13.00 4.78
C ARG A 77 -16.02 12.20 5.06
N LEU A 78 -15.91 10.87 5.14
CA LEU A 78 -17.06 10.01 5.46
C LEU A 78 -17.58 10.27 6.88
N LYS A 79 -16.68 10.52 7.84
CA LYS A 79 -17.07 10.87 9.21
C LYS A 79 -17.85 12.18 9.27
N GLU A 80 -17.40 13.21 8.55
CA GLU A 80 -18.10 14.49 8.47
C GLU A 80 -19.50 14.35 7.85
N GLN A 81 -19.60 13.57 6.75
CA GLN A 81 -20.89 13.28 6.13
C GLN A 81 -21.84 12.52 7.09
N PHE A 82 -21.31 11.56 7.86
CA PHE A 82 -22.08 10.81 8.83
C PHE A 82 -22.61 11.70 9.98
N GLU A 83 -21.75 12.53 10.58
CA GLU A 83 -22.19 13.44 11.66
C GLU A 83 -23.23 14.46 11.16
N THR A 84 -23.05 14.99 9.94
CA THR A 84 -24.03 15.90 9.31
C THR A 84 -25.42 15.25 9.17
N ILE A 85 -25.46 13.98 8.74
CA ILE A 85 -26.71 13.22 8.60
C ILE A 85 -27.34 12.98 9.99
N LYS A 86 -26.54 12.58 10.96
CA LYS A 86 -26.99 12.30 12.33
C LYS A 86 -27.62 13.53 13.00
N GLU A 87 -27.00 14.70 12.87
CA GLU A 87 -27.54 15.96 13.42
C GLU A 87 -28.81 16.44 12.70
N SER A 88 -29.02 16.00 11.47
CA SER A 88 -30.20 16.33 10.65
C SER A 88 -31.41 15.41 10.90
N ILE A 89 -31.26 14.37 11.71
CA ILE A 89 -32.38 13.50 12.15
C ILE A 89 -32.79 13.94 13.56
N PRO A 90 -33.84 14.77 13.71
CA PRO A 90 -34.38 15.06 15.03
C PRO A 90 -34.98 13.76 15.60
N GLU A 91 -34.66 13.46 16.87
CA GLU A 91 -35.42 12.52 17.71
C GLU A 91 -36.90 12.96 17.71
N ASN A 92 -37.67 12.46 16.76
CA ASN A 92 -39.12 12.60 16.82
C ASN A 92 -39.76 11.36 16.22
N LYS A 93 -39.89 10.33 17.05
CA LYS A 93 -41.12 9.53 17.26
C LYS A 93 -40.79 8.28 18.08
N THR A 94 -40.97 8.39 19.38
CA THR A 94 -41.60 7.31 20.15
C THR A 94 -42.50 7.96 21.20
N THR A 95 -43.69 8.38 20.77
CA THR A 95 -44.87 8.49 21.64
C THR A 95 -45.57 7.15 21.59
#